data_AF-A0AAJ7WAV5-F1
#
_entry.id   AF-A0AAJ7WAV5-F1
#
_cell.length_a   1.000
_cell.length_b   1.000
_cell.length_c   1.000
_cell.angle_alpha   90.00
_cell.angle_beta   90.00
_cell.angle_gamma   90.00
#
_symmetry.space_group_name_H-M   'P 1'
#
loop_
_entity.id
_entity.type
_entity.pdbx_description
1 polymer ?
#
loop_
_entity_poly.entity_id
_entity_poly.type
_entity_poly.pdbx_seq_one_letter_code
_entity_poly.pdbx_strand_id
1 'polypeptide(L)'
;MPTESDDSSESVALAVQRIFHDLQFSDYSVDAKKLTETFGWGTLDSYTQYDVREFLYRLLHDLERKMKGTCVENTVPKLFESKMESFIKFPNSDCKSTRADTFYDIQLNINGKKNSK
;
A
#
# COMPACT_ATOMS: atom_id res chain seq x y z
N MET A 1 -4.19 -5.04 15.79
CA MET A 1 -3.84 -6.24 15.00
C MET A 1 -3.26 -7.26 15.96
N PRO A 2 -3.83 -8.46 16.07
CA PRO A 2 -3.28 -9.51 16.91
C PRO A 2 -2.03 -10.08 16.24
N THR A 3 -0.86 -9.77 16.78
CA THR A 3 0.46 -10.24 16.31
C THR A 3 1.18 -11.06 17.38
N GLU A 4 0.51 -11.40 18.47
CA GLU A 4 1.08 -12.11 19.64
C GLU A 4 1.50 -13.55 19.31
N SER A 5 0.90 -14.17 18.30
CA SER A 5 1.21 -15.54 17.83
C SER A 5 1.98 -15.56 16.52
N ASP A 6 2.38 -14.41 16.00
CA ASP A 6 3.03 -14.31 14.69
C ASP A 6 4.53 -14.59 14.79
N ASP A 7 5.05 -15.38 13.86
CA ASP A 7 6.49 -15.59 13.71
C ASP A 7 7.18 -14.28 13.33
N SER A 8 8.18 -13.93 14.14
CA SER A 8 8.81 -12.61 14.07
C SER A 8 9.66 -12.37 12.81
N SER A 9 9.92 -13.42 12.05
CA SER A 9 10.66 -13.42 10.79
C SER A 9 9.76 -13.43 9.54
N GLU A 10 8.47 -13.74 9.67
CA GLU A 10 7.57 -13.89 8.51
C GLU A 10 6.40 -12.89 8.53
N SER A 11 6.09 -12.29 9.68
CA SER A 11 4.96 -11.36 9.78
C SER A 11 5.33 -9.93 9.43
N VAL A 12 4.88 -9.49 8.24
CA VAL A 12 4.94 -8.09 7.78
C VAL A 12 4.27 -7.14 8.79
N ALA A 13 3.10 -7.52 9.33
CA ALA A 13 2.38 -6.69 10.30
C ALA A 13 3.19 -6.45 11.58
N LEU A 14 3.87 -7.48 12.08
CA LEU A 14 4.74 -7.37 13.26
C LEU A 14 6.01 -6.57 12.95
N ALA A 15 6.59 -6.72 11.75
CA ALA A 15 7.74 -5.94 11.32
C ALA A 15 7.42 -4.43 11.23
N VAL A 16 6.24 -4.08 10.69
CA VAL A 16 5.76 -2.69 10.62
C VAL A 16 5.50 -2.12 12.02
N GLN A 17 4.89 -2.89 12.92
CA GLN A 17 4.67 -2.46 14.31
C GLN A 17 5.99 -2.16 15.02
N ARG A 18 7.00 -3.00 14.84
CA ARG A 18 8.34 -2.78 15.40
C ARG A 18 8.99 -1.52 14.83
N ILE A 19 8.94 -1.32 13.52
CA ILE A 19 9.49 -0.11 12.89
C ILE A 19 8.78 1.14 13.40
N PHE A 20 7.45 1.16 13.49
CA PHE A 20 6.72 2.33 13.99
C PHE A 20 6.98 2.58 15.48
N HIS A 21 7.10 1.51 16.28
CA HIS A 21 7.52 1.63 17.67
C HIS A 21 8.92 2.26 17.77
N ASP A 22 9.89 1.71 17.06
CA ASP A 22 11.26 2.20 17.12
C ASP A 22 11.35 3.63 16.57
N LEU A 23 10.62 3.98 15.52
CA LEU A 23 10.56 5.37 15.01
C LEU A 23 9.92 6.35 16.01
N GLN A 24 9.04 5.86 16.90
CA GLN A 24 8.37 6.70 17.89
C GLN A 24 9.21 6.88 19.17
N PHE A 25 10.03 5.90 19.53
CA PHE A 25 10.72 5.87 20.83
C PHE A 25 12.26 5.85 20.76
N SER A 26 12.86 5.55 19.61
CA SER A 26 14.32 5.51 19.42
C SER A 26 14.85 6.88 19.03
N ASP A 27 15.93 7.31 19.68
CA ASP A 27 16.74 8.46 19.27
C ASP A 27 17.77 8.10 18.18
N TYR A 28 17.89 6.82 17.82
CA TYR A 28 18.81 6.29 16.82
C TYR A 28 18.09 5.90 15.52
N SER A 29 18.85 5.84 14.42
CA SER A 29 18.36 5.37 13.12
C SER A 29 17.80 3.95 13.21
N VAL A 30 16.56 3.77 12.76
CA VAL A 30 15.88 2.48 12.75
C VAL A 30 16.31 1.64 11.55
N ASP A 31 16.73 0.40 11.78
CA ASP A 31 17.10 -0.54 10.72
C ASP A 31 15.86 -1.26 10.17
N ALA A 32 15.60 -1.09 8.87
CA ALA A 32 14.46 -1.71 8.18
C ALA A 32 14.75 -3.11 7.63
N LYS A 33 15.94 -3.70 7.90
CA LYS A 33 16.31 -5.04 7.39
C LYS A 33 15.29 -6.13 7.68
N LYS A 34 14.71 -6.16 8.88
CA LYS A 34 13.69 -7.16 9.24
C LYS A 34 12.45 -7.05 8.35
N LEU A 35 12.08 -5.83 7.94
CA LEU A 35 10.96 -5.62 7.04
C LEU A 35 11.28 -6.10 5.63
N THR A 36 12.45 -5.77 5.09
CA THR A 36 12.86 -6.24 3.75
C THR A 36 13.00 -7.77 3.72
N GLU A 37 13.50 -8.38 4.78
CA GLU A 37 13.56 -9.84 4.94
C GLU A 37 12.16 -10.47 4.92
N THR A 38 11.16 -9.87 5.59
CA THR A 38 9.78 -10.40 5.55
C THR A 38 9.12 -10.32 4.17
N PHE A 39 9.59 -9.44 3.28
CA PHE A 39 9.16 -9.39 1.88
C PHE A 39 9.93 -10.36 0.97
N GLY A 40 10.88 -11.13 1.51
CA GLY A 40 11.76 -11.99 0.73
C GLY A 40 12.86 -11.23 -0.01
N TRP A 41 13.02 -9.93 0.27
CA TRP A 41 14.07 -9.09 -0.31
C TRP A 41 15.35 -9.23 0.52
N GLY A 42 16.07 -10.31 0.28
CA GLY A 42 17.35 -10.59 0.92
C GLY A 42 18.46 -9.62 0.46
N THR A 43 19.65 -9.76 1.06
CA THR A 43 20.82 -8.91 0.77
C THR A 43 21.28 -8.95 -0.69
N LEU A 44 21.04 -10.03 -1.43
CA LEU A 44 21.32 -10.11 -2.87
C LEU A 44 20.33 -9.31 -3.74
N ASP A 45 19.10 -9.12 -3.27
CA ASP A 45 18.03 -8.39 -3.96
C ASP A 45 17.99 -6.89 -3.56
N SER A 46 18.89 -6.46 -2.67
CA SER A 46 19.07 -5.05 -2.30
C SER A 46 19.50 -4.14 -3.46
N TYR A 47 19.94 -4.73 -4.57
CA TYR A 47 20.28 -4.04 -5.81
C TYR A 47 19.14 -4.01 -6.83
N THR A 48 18.04 -4.72 -6.56
CA THR A 48 16.85 -4.77 -7.43
C THR A 48 16.03 -3.50 -7.21
N GLN A 49 15.80 -2.73 -8.28
CA GLN A 49 14.92 -1.56 -8.25
C GLN A 49 13.46 -2.03 -8.19
N TYR A 50 12.93 -2.19 -6.98
CA TYR A 50 11.51 -2.47 -6.80
C TYR A 50 10.69 -1.21 -7.10
N ASP A 51 9.59 -1.39 -7.83
CA ASP A 51 8.61 -0.34 -8.01
C ASP A 51 7.99 0.01 -6.65
N VAL A 52 8.09 1.29 -6.25
CA VAL A 52 7.54 1.81 -4.99
C VAL A 52 6.03 1.53 -4.91
N ARG A 53 5.33 1.53 -6.05
CA ARG A 53 3.91 1.20 -6.10
C ARG A 53 3.66 -0.25 -5.73
N GLU A 54 4.44 -1.19 -6.27
CA GLU A 54 4.28 -2.62 -5.95
C GLU A 54 4.56 -2.89 -4.48
N PHE A 55 5.59 -2.24 -3.93
CA PHE A 55 5.87 -2.29 -2.48
C PHE A 55 4.67 -1.83 -1.65
N LEU A 56 4.14 -0.64 -1.95
CA LEU A 56 3.01 -0.06 -1.23
C LEU A 56 1.77 -0.94 -1.33
N TYR A 57 1.46 -1.43 -2.53
CA TYR A 57 0.32 -2.30 -2.74
C TYR A 57 0.45 -3.60 -1.95
N ARG A 58 1.63 -4.24 -1.96
CA ARG A 58 1.86 -5.47 -1.22
C ARG A 58 1.75 -5.26 0.29
N LEU A 59 2.35 -4.20 0.81
CA LEU A 59 2.28 -3.82 2.23
C LEU A 59 0.84 -3.59 2.68
N LEU A 60 0.07 -2.77 1.95
CA LEU A 60 -1.31 -2.45 2.28
C LEU A 60 -2.20 -3.70 2.24
N HIS A 61 -1.99 -4.57 1.25
CA HIS A 61 -2.74 -5.82 1.11
C HIS A 61 -2.47 -6.77 2.28
N ASP A 62 -1.22 -6.95 2.69
CA ASP A 62 -0.87 -7.81 3.82
C ASP A 62 -1.42 -7.27 5.15
N LEU A 63 -1.39 -5.94 5.33
CA LEU A 63 -2.00 -5.27 6.48
C LEU A 63 -3.51 -5.43 6.50
N GLU A 64 -4.20 -5.19 5.38
CA GLU A 64 -5.65 -5.35 5.27
C GLU A 64 -6.08 -6.78 5.60
N ARG A 65 -5.37 -7.78 5.05
CA ARG A 65 -5.62 -9.20 5.33
C ARG A 65 -5.46 -9.52 6.81
N LYS A 66 -4.48 -8.94 7.50
CA LYS A 66 -4.24 -9.12 8.95
C LYS A 66 -5.22 -8.35 9.83
N MET A 67 -5.77 -7.23 9.34
CA MET A 67 -6.78 -6.45 10.05
C MET A 67 -8.19 -7.05 9.93
N LYS A 68 -8.44 -7.91 8.93
CA LYS A 68 -9.72 -8.57 8.72
C LYS A 68 -10.12 -9.43 9.93
N GLY A 69 -11.35 -9.29 10.42
CA GLY A 69 -11.84 -9.98 11.62
C GLY A 69 -11.36 -9.39 12.94
N THR A 70 -10.74 -8.21 12.92
CA THR A 70 -10.30 -7.49 14.12
C THR A 70 -11.11 -6.20 14.33
N CYS A 71 -10.98 -5.56 15.50
CA CYS A 71 -11.65 -4.29 15.79
C CYS A 71 -11.25 -3.12 14.87
N VAL A 72 -10.15 -3.26 14.13
CA VAL A 72 -9.62 -2.26 13.18
C VAL A 72 -9.79 -2.69 11.72
N GLU A 73 -10.71 -3.62 11.45
CA GLU A 73 -11.07 -4.00 10.09
C GLU A 73 -11.51 -2.77 9.27
N ASN A 74 -11.20 -2.80 7.97
CA ASN A 74 -11.47 -1.73 7.00
C ASN A 74 -10.70 -0.41 7.22
N THR A 75 -9.69 -0.37 8.09
CA THR A 75 -8.88 0.86 8.27
C THR A 75 -8.12 1.25 6.99
N VAL A 76 -7.55 0.27 6.28
CA VAL A 76 -6.82 0.50 5.02
C VAL A 76 -7.76 1.06 3.93
N PRO A 77 -8.89 0.41 3.57
CA PRO A 77 -9.85 0.97 2.63
C PRO A 77 -10.37 2.36 3.06
N LYS A 78 -10.65 2.58 4.34
CA LYS A 78 -11.13 3.89 4.81
C LYS A 78 -10.14 5.03 4.59
N LEU A 79 -8.84 4.75 4.60
CA LEU A 79 -7.79 5.76 4.43
C LEU A 79 -7.36 5.93 2.97
N PHE A 80 -7.36 4.85 2.19
CA PHE A 80 -6.75 4.83 0.85
C PHE A 80 -7.72 4.54 -0.29
N GLU A 81 -8.86 3.88 -0.04
CA GLU A 81 -9.82 3.57 -1.10
C GLU A 81 -10.59 4.82 -1.52
N SER A 82 -10.57 5.09 -2.83
CA SER A 82 -11.33 6.14 -3.48
C SER A 82 -12.11 5.56 -4.67
N LYS A 83 -13.20 6.25 -5.06
CA LYS A 83 -14.06 5.84 -6.18
C LYS A 83 -13.90 6.80 -7.35
N MET A 84 -13.72 6.24 -8.54
CA MET A 84 -13.68 6.96 -9.80
C MET A 84 -14.86 6.52 -10.66
N GLU A 85 -15.53 7.47 -11.28
CA GLU A 85 -16.56 7.18 -12.27
C GLU A 85 -16.04 7.56 -13.66
N SER A 86 -15.85 6.55 -14.50
CA SER A 86 -15.48 6.72 -15.90
C SER A 86 -16.73 6.67 -16.76
N PHE A 87 -16.93 7.67 -17.63
CA PHE A 87 -18.06 7.69 -18.56
C PHE A 87 -17.58 7.76 -20.00
N ILE A 88 -18.27 7.02 -20.87
CA ILE A 88 -18.10 7.06 -22.31
C ILE A 88 -19.41 7.59 -22.89
N LYS A 89 -19.35 8.73 -23.57
CA LYS A 89 -20.47 9.35 -24.27
C LYS A 89 -20.25 9.28 -25.77
N PHE A 90 -21.22 8.72 -26.49
CA PHE A 90 -21.20 8.72 -27.95
C PHE A 90 -21.70 10.08 -28.48
N PRO A 91 -21.02 10.71 -29.46
CA PRO A 91 -21.40 12.05 -29.95
C PRO A 91 -22.79 12.11 -30.59
N ASN A 92 -23.24 11.00 -31.21
CA ASN A 92 -24.45 10.95 -32.05
C ASN A 92 -25.55 10.02 -31.49
N SER A 93 -25.50 9.66 -30.21
CA SER A 93 -26.56 8.88 -29.56
C SER A 93 -26.71 9.25 -28.08
N ASP A 94 -27.91 9.09 -27.53
CA ASP A 94 -28.20 9.32 -26.10
C ASP A 94 -27.65 8.19 -25.18
N CYS A 95 -26.92 7.22 -25.75
CA CYS A 95 -26.28 6.17 -24.98
C CYS A 95 -25.04 6.71 -24.26
N LYS A 96 -25.07 6.61 -22.93
CA LYS A 96 -23.90 6.79 -22.05
C LYS A 96 -23.58 5.46 -21.37
N SER A 97 -22.32 5.05 -21.41
CA SER A 97 -21.81 3.98 -20.58
C SER A 97 -21.10 4.59 -19.39
N THR A 98 -21.42 4.14 -18.19
CA THR A 98 -20.81 4.62 -16.95
C THR A 98 -20.25 3.42 -16.20
N ARG A 99 -19.01 3.54 -15.73
CA ARG A 99 -18.30 2.51 -14.98
C ARG A 99 -17.74 3.13 -13.72
N ALA A 100 -18.13 2.60 -12.58
CA ALA A 100 -17.53 2.94 -11.29
C ALA A 100 -16.40 1.95 -10.99
N ASP A 101 -15.20 2.46 -10.73
CA ASP A 101 -14.03 1.70 -10.32
C ASP A 101 -13.50 2.25 -8.99
N THR A 102 -12.91 1.38 -8.18
CA THR A 102 -12.20 1.75 -6.95
C THR A 102 -10.70 1.79 -7.19
N PHE A 103 -10.01 2.76 -6.61
CA PHE A 103 -8.57 2.92 -6.72
C PHE A 103 -7.94 3.28 -5.37
N TYR A 104 -6.68 2.90 -5.19
CA TYR A 104 -5.89 3.15 -3.97
C TYR A 104 -4.74 4.13 -4.22
N ASP A 105 -4.34 4.32 -5.47
CA ASP A 105 -3.34 5.29 -5.90
C ASP A 105 -3.75 5.98 -7.20
N ILE A 106 -3.13 7.14 -7.48
CA ILE A 106 -3.35 7.91 -8.71
C ILE A 106 -2.02 7.99 -9.47
N GLN A 107 -2.04 7.59 -10.74
CA GLN A 107 -0.89 7.69 -11.62
C GLN A 107 -0.92 9.01 -12.37
N LEU A 108 0.11 9.84 -12.18
CA LEU A 108 0.23 11.13 -12.85
C LEU A 108 1.29 11.05 -13.96
N ASN A 109 0.89 11.34 -15.19
CA ASN A 109 1.83 11.47 -16.29
C ASN A 109 2.53 12.83 -16.20
N ILE A 110 3.86 12.81 -16.05
CA ILE A 110 4.71 13.99 -15.91
C ILE A 110 5.25 14.52 -17.24
N ASN A 111 5.19 13.73 -18.31
CA ASN A 111 5.79 14.12 -19.59
C ASN A 111 5.03 15.32 -20.20
N GLY A 112 5.75 16.43 -20.41
CA GLY A 112 5.18 17.66 -20.98
C GLY A 112 4.32 18.51 -20.04
N LYS A 113 4.27 18.19 -18.73
CA LYS A 113 3.49 18.93 -17.73
C LYS A 113 4.40 19.80 -16.87
N LYS A 114 4.12 21.12 -16.79
CA LYS A 114 4.87 22.07 -15.95
C LYS A 114 4.46 22.05 -14.48
N ASN A 115 3.23 21.60 -14.17
CA ASN A 115 2.64 21.55 -12.83
C ASN A 115 1.66 20.37 -12.73
N SER A 116 1.37 19.93 -11.51
CA SER A 116 0.42 18.84 -11.20
C SER A 116 -1.06 19.25 -11.22
N LYS A 117 -1.40 20.42 -11.81
CA LYS A 117 -2.78 20.91 -11.93
C LYS A 117 -3.45 20.44 -13.21
#